data_AF-A0A1H3EKH7-F1
#
_entry.id   AF-A0A1H3EKH7-F1
#
_cell.length_a   1.000
_cell.length_b   1.000
_cell.length_c   1.000
_cell.angle_alpha   90.00
_cell.angle_beta   90.00
_cell.angle_gamma   90.00
#
_symmetry.space_group_name_H-M   'P 1'
#
loop_
_entity.id
_entity.type
_entity.pdbx_description
1 polymer ?
#
loop_
_entity_poly.entity_id
_entity_poly.type
_entity_poly.pdbx_seq_one_letter_code
_entity_poly.pdbx_strand_id
1 'polypeptide(L)'
;MHKLIKRGLVVAAFVGAGAVVPAIQVGVATANAAVIQETRTFSGWDFGNSPNEAKNKAVKDAQRQAAVAGYIPPAQCVTTFTDSSRWGPGYYYGTAVISCTR
;
A
#
# COMPACT_ATOMS: atom_id res chain seq x y z
N MET A 1 24.41 7.45 -38.32
CA MET A 1 25.23 6.47 -37.59
C MET A 1 24.35 5.26 -37.26
N HIS A 2 24.77 4.07 -37.74
CA HIS A 2 24.38 2.68 -37.40
C HIS A 2 22.98 2.39 -36.84
N LYS A 3 22.02 1.91 -37.65
CA LYS A 3 21.67 0.48 -37.90
C LYS A 3 21.54 -0.39 -36.63
N LEU A 4 20.34 -0.93 -36.39
CA LEU A 4 20.09 -2.38 -36.41
C LEU A 4 18.59 -2.73 -36.41
N ILE A 5 18.20 -3.41 -37.48
CA ILE A 5 16.93 -4.07 -37.77
C ILE A 5 17.00 -5.51 -37.23
N LYS A 6 15.95 -6.02 -36.57
CA LYS A 6 15.60 -7.45 -36.50
C LYS A 6 14.06 -7.51 -36.40
N ARG A 7 13.24 -7.72 -37.45
CA ARG A 7 13.04 -8.88 -38.35
C ARG A 7 12.81 -10.20 -37.62
N GLY A 8 11.65 -10.81 -37.91
CA GLY A 8 11.29 -12.21 -37.64
C GLY A 8 10.00 -12.30 -36.81
N LEU A 9 8.77 -12.32 -37.33
CA LEU A 9 8.15 -13.16 -38.38
C LEU A 9 7.93 -14.63 -37.95
N VAL A 10 6.65 -14.93 -37.64
CA VAL A 10 5.82 -16.10 -38.04
C VAL A 10 6.01 -17.47 -37.36
N VAL A 11 4.89 -17.87 -36.71
CA VAL A 11 4.12 -19.14 -36.74
C VAL A 11 4.85 -20.48 -36.63
N ALA A 12 4.41 -21.27 -35.65
CA ALA A 12 4.24 -22.71 -35.82
C ALA A 12 2.99 -23.17 -35.06
N ALA A 13 1.90 -23.38 -35.81
CA ALA A 13 0.81 -24.24 -35.39
C ALA A 13 1.29 -25.70 -35.50
N PHE A 14 1.11 -26.49 -34.44
CA PHE A 14 1.19 -27.95 -34.52
C PHE A 14 -0.15 -28.53 -34.03
N VAL A 15 -0.98 -28.91 -34.99
CA VAL A 15 -2.07 -29.87 -34.80
C VAL A 15 -1.42 -31.25 -34.86
N GLY A 16 -1.39 -31.95 -33.72
CA GLY A 16 -0.97 -33.33 -33.62
C GLY A 16 -1.95 -34.10 -32.74
N ALA A 17 -2.82 -34.89 -33.36
CA ALA A 17 -3.61 -35.90 -32.66
C ALA A 17 -2.66 -37.06 -32.30
N GLY A 18 -2.44 -37.27 -31.00
CA GLY A 18 -1.66 -38.37 -30.46
C GLY A 18 -1.72 -38.33 -28.95
N ALA A 19 -2.42 -39.29 -28.34
CA ALA A 19 -2.54 -39.43 -26.90
C ALA A 19 -1.16 -39.68 -26.27
N VAL A 20 -0.74 -38.82 -25.33
CA VAL A 20 0.30 -39.12 -24.35
C VAL A 20 0.08 -38.25 -23.12
N VAL A 21 -0.17 -38.94 -22.01
CA VAL A 21 -0.46 -38.40 -20.67
C VAL A 21 0.71 -37.55 -20.18
N PRO A 22 0.51 -36.27 -19.79
CA PRO A 22 1.55 -35.56 -19.07
C PRO A 22 1.62 -36.11 -17.65
N ALA A 23 2.78 -36.69 -17.33
CA ALA A 23 3.13 -37.13 -15.99
C ALA A 23 2.93 -35.98 -14.99
N ILE A 24 2.17 -36.25 -13.93
CA ILE A 24 1.98 -35.34 -12.80
C ILE A 24 3.35 -35.22 -12.12
N GLN A 25 4.11 -34.19 -12.47
CA GLN A 25 5.23 -33.74 -11.64
C GLN A 25 4.61 -33.13 -10.39
N VAL A 26 4.52 -33.93 -9.33
CA VAL A 26 4.28 -33.46 -7.97
C VAL A 26 5.54 -32.70 -7.56
N GLY A 27 5.67 -31.48 -8.09
CA GLY A 27 6.57 -30.48 -7.55
C GLY A 27 6.07 -30.19 -6.15
N VAL A 28 6.83 -30.66 -5.15
CA VAL A 28 6.66 -30.22 -3.77
C VAL A 28 7.08 -28.76 -3.75
N ALA A 29 6.16 -27.89 -4.17
CA ALA A 29 6.28 -26.47 -4.00
C ALA A 29 6.35 -26.26 -2.49
N THR A 30 7.56 -26.00 -1.99
CA THR A 30 7.72 -25.35 -0.70
C THR A 30 6.86 -24.10 -0.78
N ALA A 31 5.71 -24.15 -0.10
CA ALA A 31 4.86 -23.01 0.10
C ALA A 31 5.66 -22.02 0.95
N ASN A 32 6.50 -21.23 0.29
CA ASN A 32 6.95 -19.97 0.83
C ASN A 32 5.66 -19.20 1.06
N ALA A 33 5.18 -19.19 2.30
CA ALA A 33 4.11 -18.32 2.72
C ALA A 33 4.58 -16.90 2.35
N ALA A 34 4.10 -16.40 1.21
CA ALA A 34 4.29 -15.03 0.84
C ALA A 34 3.63 -14.25 1.98
N VAL A 35 4.44 -13.60 2.82
CA VAL A 35 3.93 -12.65 3.79
C VAL A 35 3.36 -11.53 2.93
N ILE A 36 2.05 -11.55 2.73
CA ILE A 36 1.34 -10.49 2.02
C ILE A 36 1.42 -9.29 2.95
N GLN A 37 2.40 -8.44 2.69
CA GLN A 37 2.58 -7.18 3.40
C GLN A 37 1.42 -6.26 3.01
N GLU A 38 0.51 -6.02 3.95
CA GLU A 38 -0.66 -5.16 3.72
C GLU A 38 -0.29 -3.74 4.14
N THR A 39 -0.19 -2.82 3.18
CA THR A 39 -0.03 -1.39 3.45
C THR A 39 -1.36 -0.67 3.28
N ARG A 40 -1.78 0.07 4.31
CA ARG A 40 -3.00 0.88 4.30
C ARG A 40 -2.76 2.26 4.88
N THR A 41 -3.35 3.26 4.26
CA THR A 41 -3.30 4.65 4.73
C THR A 41 -4.56 5.01 5.50
N PHE A 42 -4.39 5.78 6.57
CA PHE A 42 -5.48 6.34 7.37
C PHE A 42 -5.32 7.84 7.48
N SER A 43 -6.41 8.57 7.30
CA SER A 43 -6.44 10.03 7.38
C SER A 43 -7.25 10.46 8.59
N GLY A 44 -6.71 11.35 9.40
CA GLY A 44 -7.41 11.93 10.55
C GLY A 44 -7.49 13.45 10.44
N TRP A 45 -8.45 14.01 11.15
CA TRP A 45 -8.65 15.45 11.22
C TRP A 45 -9.24 15.84 12.57
N ASP A 46 -8.87 17.01 13.06
CA ASP A 46 -9.42 17.56 14.30
C ASP A 46 -9.11 19.07 14.38
N PHE A 47 -9.67 19.74 15.38
CA PHE A 47 -9.46 21.14 15.65
C PHE A 47 -8.67 21.37 16.95
N GLY A 48 -7.88 22.45 16.95
CA GLY A 48 -7.09 22.87 18.10
C GLY A 48 -7.02 24.38 18.22
N ASN A 49 -6.62 24.85 19.41
CA ASN A 49 -6.41 26.28 19.68
C ASN A 49 -5.04 26.78 19.22
N SER A 50 -4.19 25.87 18.74
CA SER A 50 -2.92 26.16 18.11
C SER A 50 -2.67 25.22 16.92
N PRO A 51 -1.79 25.59 15.96
CA PRO A 51 -1.41 24.72 14.85
C PRO A 51 -0.92 23.34 15.31
N ASN A 52 -0.06 23.32 16.33
CA ASN A 52 0.53 22.09 16.85
C ASN A 52 -0.50 21.20 17.55
N GLU A 53 -1.42 21.80 18.30
CA GLU A 53 -2.50 21.04 18.93
C GLU A 53 -3.41 20.39 17.87
N ALA A 54 -3.78 21.14 16.83
CA ALA A 54 -4.63 20.64 15.74
C ALA A 54 -3.96 19.47 15.00
N LYS A 55 -2.66 19.59 14.65
CA LYS A 55 -1.89 18.50 14.03
C LYS A 55 -1.81 17.27 14.93
N ASN A 56 -1.47 17.46 16.21
CA ASN A 56 -1.34 16.35 17.16
C ASN A 56 -2.65 15.59 17.36
N LYS A 57 -3.77 16.31 17.42
CA LYS A 57 -5.09 15.70 17.50
C LYS A 57 -5.46 14.96 16.21
N ALA A 58 -5.20 15.55 15.05
CA ALA A 58 -5.42 14.88 13.76
C ALA A 58 -4.61 13.57 13.62
N VAL A 59 -3.35 13.54 14.11
CA VAL A 59 -2.54 12.32 14.14
C VAL A 59 -3.17 11.27 15.07
N LYS A 60 -3.63 11.67 16.26
CA LYS A 60 -4.30 10.76 17.20
C LYS A 60 -5.59 10.18 16.62
N ASP A 61 -6.34 10.99 15.87
CA ASP A 61 -7.54 10.53 15.16
C ASP A 61 -7.17 9.50 14.07
N ALA A 62 -6.17 9.78 13.24
CA ALA A 62 -5.68 8.83 12.23
C ALA A 62 -5.20 7.51 12.87
N GLN A 63 -4.47 7.59 13.98
CA GLN A 63 -4.04 6.42 14.75
C GLN A 63 -5.20 5.63 15.32
N ARG A 64 -6.25 6.31 15.82
CA ARG A 64 -7.47 5.64 16.29
C ARG A 64 -8.15 4.87 15.17
N GLN A 65 -8.27 5.46 13.97
CA GLN A 65 -8.82 4.78 12.80
C GLN A 65 -7.99 3.56 12.40
N ALA A 66 -6.66 3.67 12.43
CA ALA A 66 -5.78 2.53 12.20
C ALA A 66 -5.93 1.43 13.25
N ALA A 67 -6.08 1.79 14.52
CA ALA A 67 -6.32 0.83 15.61
C ALA A 67 -7.66 0.09 15.43
N VAL A 68 -8.72 0.78 14.98
CA VAL A 68 -10.00 0.15 14.64
C VAL A 68 -9.86 -0.85 13.48
N ALA A 69 -8.93 -0.61 12.55
CA ALA A 69 -8.60 -1.54 11.47
C ALA A 69 -7.62 -2.66 11.88
N GLY A 70 -7.22 -2.71 13.16
CA GLY A 70 -6.36 -3.76 13.70
C GLY A 70 -4.85 -3.55 13.52
N TYR A 71 -4.41 -2.31 13.26
CA TYR A 71 -2.98 -1.95 13.25
C TYR A 71 -2.52 -1.47 14.64
N ILE A 72 -1.22 -1.57 14.93
CA ILE A 72 -0.59 -1.13 16.20
C ILE A 72 0.18 0.20 15.98
N PRO A 73 -0.39 1.38 16.27
CA PRO A 73 0.06 2.65 15.70
C PRO A 73 1.23 3.39 16.35
N PRO A 74 2.13 2.74 17.11
CA PRO A 74 3.51 3.21 17.05
C PRO A 74 4.44 2.21 16.34
N ALA A 75 4.12 0.93 16.31
CA ALA A 75 5.01 -0.11 15.79
C ALA A 75 4.84 -0.33 14.28
N GLN A 76 3.60 -0.23 13.79
CA GLN A 76 3.22 -0.58 12.43
C GLN A 76 2.84 0.63 11.58
N CYS A 77 2.84 1.84 12.14
CA CYS A 77 2.36 3.04 11.47
C CYS A 77 3.38 4.17 11.51
N VAL A 78 3.53 4.87 10.39
CA VAL A 78 4.34 6.07 10.25
C VAL A 78 3.49 7.23 9.78
N THR A 79 3.69 8.41 10.36
CA THR A 79 3.01 9.63 9.92
C THR A 79 3.66 10.12 8.63
N THR A 80 2.89 10.15 7.54
CA THR A 80 3.37 10.55 6.21
C THR A 80 3.05 12.00 5.89
N PHE A 81 1.97 12.55 6.48
CA PHE A 81 1.56 13.93 6.25
C PHE A 81 0.93 14.51 7.51
N THR A 82 1.25 15.78 7.80
CA THR A 82 0.53 16.58 8.80
C THR A 82 0.47 18.02 8.35
N ASP A 83 -0.71 18.61 8.41
CA ASP A 83 -0.92 20.01 8.08
C ASP A 83 -1.89 20.65 9.07
N SER A 84 -1.84 21.97 9.15
CA SER A 84 -2.82 22.76 9.87
C SER A 84 -3.10 24.04 9.11
N SER A 85 -4.37 24.37 8.97
CA SER A 85 -4.83 25.65 8.44
C SER A 85 -5.54 26.46 9.52
N ARG A 86 -5.35 27.77 9.50
CA ARG A 86 -6.09 28.67 10.38
C ARG A 86 -7.51 28.79 9.87
N TRP A 87 -8.48 28.48 10.72
CA TRP A 87 -9.90 28.55 10.38
C TRP A 87 -10.59 29.76 11.02
N GLY A 88 -10.06 30.25 12.15
CA GLY A 88 -10.52 31.48 12.80
C GLY A 88 -9.49 32.07 13.77
N PRO A 89 -9.83 33.17 14.48
CA PRO A 89 -9.02 33.67 15.58
C PRO A 89 -8.86 32.61 16.67
N GLY A 90 -7.63 32.13 16.90
CA GLY A 90 -7.35 31.10 17.89
C GLY A 90 -7.90 29.71 17.57
N TYR A 91 -8.31 29.44 16.32
CA TYR A 91 -8.89 28.16 15.93
C TYR A 91 -8.25 27.62 14.65
N TYR A 92 -7.75 26.40 14.73
CA TYR A 92 -6.98 25.75 13.67
C TYR A 92 -7.59 24.40 13.34
N TYR A 93 -7.74 24.13 12.05
CA TYR A 93 -8.08 22.83 11.51
C TYR A 93 -6.79 22.06 11.24
N GLY A 94 -6.69 20.83 11.72
CA GLY A 94 -5.56 19.94 11.53
C GLY A 94 -5.94 18.75 10.67
N THR A 95 -5.01 18.32 9.83
CA THR A 95 -5.12 17.08 9.05
C THR A 95 -3.86 16.25 9.25
N ALA A 96 -4.02 14.94 9.22
CA ALA A 96 -2.90 14.01 9.26
C ALA A 96 -3.19 12.80 8.38
N VAL A 97 -2.15 12.25 7.77
CA VAL A 97 -2.19 10.94 7.13
C VAL A 97 -1.10 10.08 7.74
N ILE A 98 -1.46 8.87 8.12
CA ILE A 98 -0.53 7.83 8.54
C ILE A 98 -0.58 6.67 7.56
N SER A 99 0.56 6.05 7.32
CA SER A 99 0.67 4.81 6.54
C SER A 99 1.03 3.68 7.49
N CYS A 100 0.22 2.64 7.50
CA CYS A 100 0.43 1.47 8.32
C CYS A 100 0.74 0.26 7.46
N THR A 101 1.62 -0.62 7.95
CA THR A 101 2.04 -1.83 7.26
C THR A 101 2.11 -3.00 8.24
N ARG A 102 1.54 -4.15 7.86
CA ARG A 102 1.58 -5.39 8.66
C ARG A 102 1.88 -6.61 7.80
#